data_AF-A0A2H1WD15-F1
#
_entry.id   AF-A0A2H1WD15-F1
#
_cell.length_a   1.000
_cell.length_b   1.000
_cell.length_c   1.000
_cell.angle_alpha   90.00
_cell.angle_beta   90.00
_cell.angle_gamma   90.00
#
_symmetry.space_group_name_H-M   'P 1'
#
loop_
_entity.id
_entity.type
_entity.pdbx_description
1 polymer ?
#
loop_
_entity_poly.entity_id
_entity_poly.type
_entity_poly.pdbx_seq_one_letter_code
_entity_poly.pdbx_strand_id
1 'polypeptide(L)'
;MPLYEKTYVRDGRPPTNLNMKNAPNYYPNSFHGPVPYVDERRPLKKLEVLENNAVYVEPLWYFYNHIINDEDQRLRFITNVAVPLAQVTPPVVQRLLFFSMLNGPTFGGYLA
;
A
#
# COMPACT_ATOMS: atom_id res chain seq x y z
N MET A 1 2.40 5.31 -32.74
CA MET A 1 3.16 4.33 -31.93
C MET A 1 4.07 3.55 -32.87
N PRO A 2 5.38 3.41 -32.59
CA PRO A 2 6.28 2.70 -33.49
C PRO A 2 5.88 1.21 -33.59
N LEU A 3 6.01 0.64 -34.79
CA LEU A 3 5.59 -0.73 -35.12
C LEU A 3 6.41 -1.80 -34.37
N TYR A 4 7.61 -1.47 -33.88
CA TYR A 4 8.46 -2.34 -33.08
C TYR A 4 9.40 -1.52 -32.16
N GLU A 5 9.73 -2.08 -31.00
CA GLU A 5 10.66 -1.49 -30.03
C GLU A 5 12.11 -1.79 -30.41
N LYS A 6 13.00 -0.80 -30.31
CA LYS A 6 14.45 -0.96 -30.54
C LYS A 6 15.20 -0.83 -29.20
N THR A 7 15.81 -1.91 -28.75
CA THR A 7 16.46 -2.00 -27.43
C THR A 7 17.93 -2.41 -27.53
N TYR A 8 18.68 -2.31 -26.43
CA TYR A 8 20.02 -2.91 -26.32
C TYR A 8 20.00 -4.31 -25.71
N VAL A 9 18.85 -4.78 -25.24
CA VAL A 9 18.65 -6.15 -24.78
C VAL A 9 18.92 -7.13 -25.93
N ARG A 10 19.70 -8.17 -25.65
CA ARG A 10 20.05 -9.25 -26.58
C ARG A 10 19.90 -10.60 -25.89
N ASP A 11 19.64 -11.62 -26.69
CA ASP A 11 19.64 -13.03 -26.31
C ASP A 11 18.58 -13.38 -25.25
N GLY A 12 18.77 -14.49 -24.52
CA GLY A 12 17.82 -15.01 -23.52
C GLY A 12 17.09 -16.29 -23.98
N ARG A 13 15.81 -16.44 -23.62
CA ARG A 13 14.93 -17.47 -24.24
C ARG A 13 14.93 -17.27 -25.77
N PRO A 14 14.72 -18.33 -26.59
CA PRO A 14 14.88 -18.27 -28.04
C PRO A 14 14.32 -16.97 -28.63
N PRO A 15 15.20 -16.08 -29.12
CA PRO A 15 14.81 -14.69 -29.34
C PRO A 15 13.83 -14.61 -30.49
N THR A 16 12.67 -14.03 -30.24
CA THR A 16 11.73 -13.66 -31.30
C THR A 16 12.30 -12.46 -32.07
N ASN A 17 12.00 -12.35 -33.37
CA ASN A 17 12.37 -11.19 -34.19
C ASN A 17 13.89 -10.95 -34.42
N LEU A 18 14.67 -12.04 -34.54
CA LEU A 18 16.08 -12.00 -35.00
C LEU A 18 17.04 -11.21 -34.11
N ASN A 19 16.69 -10.94 -32.85
CA ASN A 19 17.59 -10.38 -31.85
C ASN A 19 18.31 -9.08 -32.29
N MET A 20 17.65 -8.25 -33.09
CA MET A 20 18.20 -7.02 -33.66
C MET A 20 19.47 -7.20 -34.52
N LYS A 21 19.73 -8.43 -35.00
CA LYS A 21 20.82 -8.78 -35.93
C LYS A 21 22.17 -8.16 -35.49
N ASN A 22 22.80 -7.40 -36.38
CA ASN A 22 24.12 -6.79 -36.19
C ASN A 22 24.05 -5.34 -35.66
N ALA A 23 22.88 -4.90 -35.17
CA ALA A 23 22.77 -3.57 -34.59
C ALA A 23 23.62 -3.47 -33.30
N PRO A 24 24.29 -2.33 -33.05
CA PRO A 24 25.07 -2.12 -31.83
C PRO A 24 24.32 -2.55 -30.57
N ASN A 25 25.01 -3.25 -29.68
CA ASN A 25 24.45 -3.80 -28.43
C ASN A 25 24.86 -2.99 -27.19
N TYR A 26 25.42 -1.79 -27.36
CA TYR A 26 25.81 -0.89 -26.27
C TYR A 26 25.40 0.56 -26.55
N TYR A 27 25.18 1.31 -25.47
CA TYR A 27 24.91 2.76 -25.49
C TYR A 27 25.83 3.47 -24.48
N PRO A 28 26.41 4.63 -24.82
CA PRO A 28 26.35 5.31 -26.12
C PRO A 28 27.19 4.60 -27.19
N ASN A 29 26.84 4.77 -28.47
CA ASN A 29 27.64 4.27 -29.61
C ASN A 29 27.70 5.30 -30.75
N SER A 30 28.70 5.15 -31.62
CA SER A 30 28.91 6.01 -32.80
C SER A 30 28.38 5.39 -34.10
N PHE A 31 27.51 4.37 -34.01
CA PHE A 31 27.11 3.52 -35.13
C PHE A 31 25.60 3.57 -35.38
N HIS A 32 24.94 4.69 -35.04
CA HIS A 32 23.51 4.91 -35.21
C HIS A 32 22.61 3.85 -34.53
N GLY A 33 23.05 3.33 -33.38
CA GLY A 33 22.20 2.48 -32.55
C GLY A 33 21.03 3.24 -31.93
N PRO A 34 20.08 2.54 -31.28
CA PRO A 34 18.90 3.15 -30.66
C PRO A 34 19.26 4.28 -29.66
N VAL A 35 18.61 5.44 -29.73
CA VAL A 35 18.86 6.56 -28.81
C VAL A 35 17.70 6.62 -27.81
N PRO A 36 17.97 6.70 -26.49
CA PRO A 36 16.92 6.89 -25.51
C PRO A 36 16.24 8.24 -25.75
N TYR A 37 14.91 8.23 -25.82
CA TYR A 37 14.10 9.44 -25.86
C TYR A 37 13.58 9.73 -24.45
N VAL A 38 13.71 10.98 -24.01
CA VAL A 38 13.09 11.44 -22.76
C VAL A 38 11.66 11.85 -23.07
N ASP A 39 10.71 11.09 -22.54
CA ASP A 39 9.30 11.44 -22.60
C ASP A 39 8.99 12.51 -21.54
N GLU A 40 8.84 13.76 -21.98
CA GLU A 40 8.55 14.92 -21.12
C GLU A 40 7.22 14.80 -20.36
N ARG A 41 6.32 13.90 -20.79
CA ARG A 41 5.05 13.64 -20.09
C ARG A 41 5.23 12.76 -18.86
N ARG A 42 6.39 12.10 -18.70
CA ARG A 42 6.63 11.23 -17.55
C ARG A 42 6.94 12.07 -16.31
N PRO A 43 6.40 11.69 -15.15
CA PRO A 43 6.67 12.41 -13.91
C PRO A 43 8.16 12.32 -13.56
N LEU A 44 8.80 13.48 -13.39
CA LEU A 44 10.21 13.60 -12.98
C LEU A 44 10.43 13.33 -11.49
N LYS A 45 9.35 13.36 -10.70
CA LYS A 45 9.40 13.18 -9.25
C LYS A 45 8.68 11.89 -8.88
N LYS A 46 9.37 11.06 -8.09
CA LYS A 46 8.75 9.93 -7.39
C LYS A 46 8.12 10.48 -6.11
N LEU A 47 6.80 10.30 -5.95
CA LEU A 47 6.14 10.53 -4.67
C LEU A 47 6.29 9.25 -3.85
N GLU A 48 6.97 9.35 -2.71
CA GLU A 48 6.94 8.30 -1.69
C GLU A 48 5.84 8.66 -0.71
N VAL A 49 4.73 7.91 -0.75
CA VAL A 49 3.66 8.06 0.22
C VAL A 49 4.15 7.44 1.52
N LEU A 50 4.55 8.30 2.46
CA LEU A 50 4.81 7.88 3.84
C LEU A 50 3.45 7.69 4.50
N GLU A 51 2.96 6.44 4.52
CA GLU A 51 1.75 6.05 5.24
C GLU A 51 2.03 6.01 6.75
N ASN A 52 2.45 7.14 7.33
CA ASN A 52 2.76 7.21 8.74
C ASN A 52 2.49 8.62 9.26
N ASN A 53 1.39 8.80 10.03
CA ASN A 53 1.33 9.59 11.28
C ASN A 53 -0.06 10.05 11.73
N ALA A 54 -1.16 9.61 11.12
CA ALA A 54 -2.47 9.79 11.74
C ALA A 54 -3.22 8.47 11.74
N VAL A 55 -3.33 7.83 12.90
CA VAL A 55 -4.31 6.75 13.06
C VAL A 55 -5.68 7.41 12.89
N TYR A 56 -6.30 7.18 11.73
CA TYR A 56 -7.59 7.77 11.40
C TYR A 56 -8.69 7.01 12.16
N VAL A 57 -8.93 7.45 13.39
CA VAL A 57 -9.91 6.87 14.32
C VAL A 57 -11.33 7.39 14.10
N GLU A 58 -11.50 8.48 13.35
CA GLU A 58 -12.80 9.12 13.12
C GLU A 58 -13.89 8.16 12.59
N PRO A 59 -13.63 7.26 11.62
CA PRO A 59 -14.68 6.38 11.10
C PRO A 59 -15.18 5.38 12.14
N LEU A 60 -14.28 4.88 13.00
CA LEU A 60 -14.63 3.89 14.02
C LEU A 60 -15.40 4.56 15.16
N TRP A 61 -14.99 5.77 15.58
CA TRP A 61 -15.77 6.59 16.49
C TRP A 61 -17.17 6.88 15.93
N TYR A 62 -17.28 7.28 14.67
CA TYR A 62 -18.56 7.58 14.02
C TYR A 62 -19.45 6.34 13.98
N PHE A 63 -18.89 5.19 13.59
CA PHE A 63 -19.61 3.92 13.56
C PHE A 63 -20.16 3.53 14.94
N TYR A 64 -19.32 3.61 15.98
CA TYR A 64 -19.74 3.24 17.33
C TYR A 64 -20.84 4.16 17.89
N ASN A 65 -20.77 5.47 17.63
CA ASN A 65 -21.69 6.44 18.22
C ASN A 65 -22.95 6.72 17.39
N HIS A 66 -22.87 6.62 16.06
CA HIS A 66 -23.95 7.04 15.16
C HIS A 66 -24.55 5.92 14.31
N ILE A 67 -23.87 4.78 14.19
CA ILE A 67 -24.38 3.63 13.42
C ILE A 67 -24.90 2.55 14.36
N ILE A 68 -24.17 2.25 15.46
CA ILE A 68 -24.66 1.36 16.50
C ILE A 68 -25.56 2.14 17.47
N ASN A 69 -26.87 2.02 17.25
CA ASN A 69 -27.89 2.76 17.98
C ASN A 69 -28.53 1.96 19.12
N ASP A 70 -28.39 0.62 19.10
CA ASP A 70 -28.96 -0.29 20.10
C ASP A 70 -27.89 -0.74 21.10
N GLU A 71 -28.23 -0.74 22.38
CA GLU A 71 -27.31 -1.09 23.46
C GLU A 71 -26.92 -2.57 23.40
N ASP A 72 -27.84 -3.45 23.00
CA ASP A 72 -27.54 -4.88 22.81
C ASP A 72 -26.56 -5.08 21.64
N GLN A 73 -26.64 -4.24 20.60
CA GLN A 73 -25.66 -4.25 19.51
C GLN A 73 -24.29 -3.75 19.98
N ARG A 74 -24.23 -2.72 20.83
CA ARG A 74 -22.98 -2.23 21.42
C ARG A 74 -22.32 -3.30 22.29
N LEU A 75 -23.11 -3.94 23.14
CA LEU A 75 -22.62 -5.02 24.00
C LEU A 75 -22.07 -6.18 23.16
N ARG A 76 -22.82 -6.66 22.16
CA ARG A 76 -22.34 -7.71 21.24
C ARG A 76 -21.07 -7.30 20.50
N PHE A 77 -20.99 -6.06 20.04
CA PHE A 77 -19.80 -5.52 19.37
C PHE A 77 -18.57 -5.56 20.30
N ILE A 78 -18.71 -5.06 21.52
CA ILE A 78 -17.64 -5.07 22.52
C ILE A 78 -17.24 -6.51 22.86
N THR A 79 -18.20 -7.40 23.12
CA THR A 79 -17.92 -8.80 23.46
C THR A 79 -17.18 -9.52 22.33
N ASN A 80 -17.58 -9.32 21.08
CA ASN A 80 -16.93 -9.92 19.93
C ASN A 80 -15.50 -9.40 19.71
N VAL A 81 -15.18 -8.21 20.20
CA VAL A 81 -13.81 -7.66 20.19
C VAL A 81 -13.01 -8.17 21.40
N ALA A 82 -13.59 -8.14 22.60
CA ALA A 82 -12.88 -8.46 23.85
C ALA A 82 -12.58 -9.96 24.03
N VAL A 83 -13.52 -10.85 23.69
CA VAL A 83 -13.36 -12.30 23.93
C VAL A 83 -12.15 -12.89 23.20
N PRO A 84 -11.90 -12.59 21.91
CA PRO A 84 -10.68 -13.05 21.22
C PRO A 84 -9.39 -12.47 21.82
N LEU A 85 -9.44 -11.24 22.35
CA LEU A 85 -8.28 -10.55 22.90
C LEU A 85 -7.83 -11.11 24.26
N ALA A 86 -8.67 -11.88 24.96
CA ALA A 86 -8.33 -12.49 26.24
C ALA A 86 -7.13 -13.46 26.16
N GLN A 87 -6.85 -14.02 24.98
CA GLN A 87 -5.73 -14.95 24.76
C GLN A 87 -4.49 -14.28 24.15
N VAL A 88 -4.54 -12.98 23.91
CA VAL A 88 -3.47 -12.22 23.25
C VAL A 88 -2.45 -11.73 24.27
N THR A 89 -1.18 -11.62 23.87
CA THR A 89 -0.11 -11.19 24.78
C THR A 89 -0.32 -9.75 25.28
N PRO A 90 -0.03 -9.46 26.56
CA PRO A 90 -0.34 -8.18 27.18
C PRO A 90 0.16 -6.92 26.42
N PRO A 91 1.37 -6.90 25.84
CA PRO A 91 1.84 -5.71 25.11
C PRO A 91 0.97 -5.35 23.90
N VAL A 92 0.37 -6.35 23.24
CA VAL A 92 -0.51 -6.14 22.08
C VAL A 92 -1.86 -5.61 22.54
N VAL A 93 -2.41 -6.17 23.62
CA VAL A 93 -3.68 -5.72 24.22
C VAL A 93 -3.57 -4.27 24.71
N GLN A 94 -2.48 -3.91 25.39
CA GLN A 94 -2.23 -2.55 25.86
C GLN A 94 -2.18 -1.53 24.72
N ARG A 95 -1.54 -1.90 23.59
CA ARG A 95 -1.48 -1.04 22.41
C ARG A 95 -2.86 -0.85 21.78
N LEU A 96 -3.68 -1.89 21.77
CA LEU A 96 -5.05 -1.80 21.26
C LEU A 96 -5.95 -0.97 22.16
N LEU A 97 -5.83 -1.10 23.49
CA LEU A 97 -6.53 -0.24 24.45
C LEU A 97 -6.15 1.23 24.30
N PHE A 98 -4.87 1.52 24.05
CA PHE A 98 -4.43 2.88 23.74
C PHE A 98 -5.16 3.46 22.52
N PHE A 99 -5.29 2.68 21.43
CA PHE A 99 -6.02 3.13 20.25
C PHE A 99 -7.53 3.22 20.45
N SER A 100 -8.14 2.33 21.23
CA SER A 100 -9.57 2.39 21.53
C SER A 100 -9.92 3.61 22.40
N MET A 101 -9.06 3.99 23.34
CA MET A 101 -9.21 5.22 24.13
C MET A 101 -9.09 6.49 23.29
N LEU A 102 -8.24 6.48 22.24
CA LEU A 102 -8.16 7.58 21.27
C LEU A 102 -9.43 7.73 20.41
N ASN A 103 -10.21 6.65 20.24
CA ASN A 103 -11.51 6.73 19.58
C ASN A 103 -12.55 7.39 20.50
N GLY A 104 -12.49 7.23 21.82
CA GLY A 104 -13.36 7.91 22.78
C GLY A 104 -13.39 7.22 24.15
N PRO A 105 -13.69 7.96 25.24
CA PRO A 105 -13.60 7.43 26.61
C PRO A 105 -14.62 6.31 26.90
N THR A 106 -15.74 6.27 26.18
CA THR A 106 -16.77 5.23 26.34
C THR A 106 -16.28 3.90 25.77
N PHE A 107 -15.87 3.86 24.50
CA PHE A 107 -15.44 2.61 23.84
C PHE A 107 -14.20 1.97 24.49
N GLY A 108 -13.19 2.78 24.85
CA GLY A 108 -11.99 2.29 25.53
C GLY A 108 -12.26 1.79 26.96
N GLY A 109 -13.24 2.39 27.66
CA GLY A 109 -13.60 2.01 29.03
C GLY A 109 -14.31 0.66 29.14
N TYR A 110 -15.01 0.21 28.09
CA TYR A 110 -15.68 -1.10 28.08
C TYR A 110 -14.77 -2.28 27.71
N LEU A 111 -13.56 -2.02 27.22
CA LEU A 111 -12.59 -3.05 26.82
C LEU A 111 -11.53 -3.35 27.89
N ALA A 112 -11.42 -2.51 28.92
CA ALA A 112 -10.41 -2.61 29.99
C ALA A 112 -10.88 -3.45 31.18
#